data_AF-A0A1Q4NW13-F1
#
_entry.id   AF-A0A1Q4NW13-F1
#
_cell.length_a   1.000
_cell.length_b   1.000
_cell.length_c   1.000
_cell.angle_alpha   90.00
_cell.angle_beta   90.00
_cell.angle_gamma   90.00
#
_symmetry.space_group_name_H-M   'P 1'
#
loop_
_entity.id
_entity.type
_entity.pdbx_description
1 polymer ?
#
loop_
_entity_poly.entity_id
_entity_poly.type
_entity_poly.pdbx_seq_one_letter_code
_entity_poly.pdbx_strand_id
1 'polypeptide(L)'
;MKRIVLAGVALCCSCFAQARVDLEYHAAPPKDSKVPEEYQKKRGALRHQVWNVDHLTQANEQALAREQQREAVESAKRQQRHLAQQQRKQHCLRIHSKDPHREVKCYIPNF
;
A
#
# COMPACT_ATOMS: atom_id res chain seq x y z
N MET A 1 4.80 68.03 41.42
CA MET A 1 4.64 67.01 40.36
C MET A 1 5.04 67.57 38.98
N LYS A 2 6.34 67.71 38.66
CA LYS A 2 6.81 68.19 37.32
C LYS A 2 8.16 67.62 36.84
N ARG A 3 8.76 66.63 37.54
CA ARG A 3 10.12 66.13 37.20
C ARG A 3 10.21 64.67 36.74
N ILE A 4 9.11 63.91 36.82
CA ILE A 4 9.13 62.47 36.48
C ILE A 4 8.76 62.23 35.00
N VAL A 5 8.09 63.19 34.35
CA VAL A 5 7.58 63.00 32.98
C VAL A 5 8.67 63.15 31.90
N LEU A 6 9.77 63.84 32.18
CA LEU A 6 10.86 64.06 31.21
C LEU A 6 11.83 62.87 31.09
N ALA A 7 11.91 62.00 32.11
CA ALA A 7 12.76 60.81 32.07
C ALA A 7 12.13 59.67 31.25
N GLY A 8 10.80 59.61 31.15
CA GLY A 8 10.10 58.56 30.42
C GLY A 8 10.21 58.69 28.90
N VAL A 9 10.29 59.91 28.37
CA VAL A 9 10.35 60.15 26.91
C VAL A 9 11.75 59.88 26.35
N ALA A 10 12.81 60.16 27.12
CA ALA A 10 14.19 59.89 26.70
C ALA A 10 14.52 58.38 26.63
N LEU A 11 13.88 57.57 27.47
CA LEU A 11 14.05 56.11 27.50
C LEU A 11 13.33 55.38 26.35
N CYS A 12 12.30 55.98 25.74
CA CYS A 12 11.59 55.38 24.61
C CYS A 12 12.27 55.65 23.25
N CYS A 13 13.08 56.71 23.11
CA CYS A 13 13.74 57.02 21.84
C CYS A 13 15.04 56.22 21.58
N SER A 14 15.68 55.67 22.61
CA SER A 14 16.91 54.87 22.44
C SER A 14 16.64 53.42 22.05
N CYS A 15 15.43 52.88 22.26
CA CYS A 15 15.09 51.50 21.93
C CYS A 15 14.81 51.25 20.43
N PHE A 16 14.54 52.30 19.64
CA PHE A 16 14.23 52.15 18.20
C PHE A 16 15.47 52.21 17.30
N ALA A 17 16.65 52.56 17.82
CA ALA A 17 17.87 52.63 17.03
C ALA A 17 18.53 51.27 16.79
N GLN A 18 18.24 50.25 17.61
CA GLN A 18 18.89 48.94 17.52
C GLN A 18 18.10 47.88 16.73
N ALA A 19 16.86 48.17 16.34
CA ALA A 19 16.03 47.22 15.59
C ALA A 19 16.27 47.24 14.07
N ARG A 20 17.14 48.12 13.56
CA ARG A 20 17.45 48.21 12.11
C ARG A 20 18.75 47.53 11.69
N VAL A 21 19.55 47.04 12.63
CA VAL A 21 20.89 46.48 12.31
C VAL A 21 20.83 44.97 12.03
N ASP A 22 19.71 44.31 12.35
CA ASP A 22 19.63 42.84 12.25
C ASP A 22 18.93 42.33 10.97
N LEU A 23 18.57 43.23 10.04
CA LEU A 23 18.00 42.84 8.73
C LEU A 23 19.07 42.67 7.63
N GLU A 24 20.34 42.90 7.93
CA GLU A 24 21.45 42.78 6.95
C GLU A 24 22.24 41.48 7.10
N TYR A 25 21.90 40.59 8.03
CA TYR A 25 22.51 39.27 8.12
C TYR A 25 21.75 38.21 7.29
N HIS A 26 21.29 38.59 6.10
CA HIS A 26 21.14 37.61 5.02
C HIS A 26 22.48 37.51 4.29
N ALA A 27 23.48 36.96 4.98
CA ALA A 27 24.72 36.54 4.34
C ALA A 27 24.34 35.69 3.13
N ALA A 28 24.69 36.16 1.93
CA ALA A 28 24.49 35.42 0.70
C ALA A 28 25.01 33.98 0.91
N PRO A 29 24.25 32.94 0.54
CA PRO A 29 24.69 31.57 0.75
C PRO A 29 26.08 31.41 0.15
N PRO A 30 27.06 30.84 0.89
CA PRO A 30 28.43 30.77 0.42
C PRO A 30 28.45 30.04 -0.92
N LYS A 31 29.05 30.67 -1.94
CA LYS A 31 29.09 30.17 -3.33
C LYS A 31 29.72 28.77 -3.47
N ASP A 32 30.42 28.31 -2.43
CA ASP A 32 31.15 27.04 -2.36
C ASP A 32 30.59 26.02 -1.36
N SER A 33 29.30 26.05 -1.02
CA SER A 33 28.69 24.96 -0.26
C SER A 33 28.55 23.70 -1.14
N LYS A 34 29.65 23.02 -1.44
CA LYS A 34 29.62 21.70 -2.05
C LYS A 34 28.87 20.77 -1.10
N VAL A 35 27.76 20.22 -1.57
CA VAL A 35 26.98 19.24 -0.82
C VAL A 35 27.92 18.08 -0.47
N PRO A 36 28.12 17.76 0.83
CA PRO A 36 29.05 16.71 1.24
C PRO A 36 28.73 15.38 0.56
N GLU A 37 29.75 14.64 0.10
CA GLU A 37 29.55 13.34 -0.54
C GLU A 37 28.77 12.36 0.37
N GLU A 38 28.98 12.43 1.68
CA GLU A 38 28.21 11.65 2.65
C GLU A 38 26.72 11.95 2.62
N TYR A 39 26.35 13.22 2.45
CA TYR A 39 24.95 13.61 2.33
C TYR A 39 24.35 13.06 1.03
N GLN A 40 25.10 13.09 -0.08
CA GLN A 40 24.65 12.53 -1.35
C GLN A 40 24.51 11.01 -1.29
N LYS A 41 25.43 10.30 -0.63
CA LYS A 41 25.34 8.85 -0.39
C LYS A 41 24.14 8.49 0.48
N LYS A 42 23.91 9.22 1.59
CA LYS A 42 22.74 9.02 2.46
C LYS A 42 21.43 9.30 1.70
N ARG A 43 21.40 10.36 0.91
CA ARG A 43 20.23 10.71 0.08
C ARG A 43 19.99 9.73 -1.07
N GLY A 44 21.06 9.17 -1.64
CA GLY A 44 21.00 8.11 -2.65
C GLY A 44 20.46 6.80 -2.08
N ALA A 45 20.91 6.39 -0.89
CA ALA A 45 20.39 5.22 -0.19
C ALA A 45 18.92 5.38 0.25
N LEU A 46 18.49 6.63 0.47
CA LEU A 46 17.09 6.98 0.75
C LEU A 46 16.23 7.13 -0.51
N ARG A 47 16.80 7.10 -1.73
CA ARG A 47 15.97 7.03 -2.94
C ARG A 47 15.28 5.67 -2.94
N HIS A 48 14.02 5.68 -2.55
CA HIS A 48 13.09 4.57 -2.72
C HIS A 48 13.21 4.09 -4.17
N GLN A 49 13.26 2.77 -4.39
CA GLN A 49 13.12 2.24 -5.75
C GLN A 49 11.86 2.86 -6.34
N VAL A 50 12.02 3.72 -7.34
CA VAL A 50 10.90 4.24 -8.11
C VAL A 50 10.26 3.01 -8.70
N TRP A 51 9.09 2.64 -8.20
CA TRP A 51 8.34 1.52 -8.76
C TRP A 51 8.17 1.80 -10.24
N ASN A 52 8.90 1.05 -11.06
CA ASN A 52 8.80 1.18 -12.50
C ASN A 52 7.41 0.67 -12.88
N VAL A 53 6.55 1.59 -13.34
CA VAL A 53 5.17 1.30 -13.70
C VAL A 53 5.11 0.14 -14.71
N ASP A 54 6.06 0.09 -15.65
CA ASP A 54 6.16 -0.96 -16.66
C ASP A 54 6.46 -2.35 -16.06
N HIS A 55 7.28 -2.40 -15.01
CA HIS A 55 7.57 -3.64 -14.32
C HIS A 55 6.37 -4.11 -13.48
N LEU A 56 5.63 -3.18 -12.89
CA LEU A 56 4.41 -3.49 -12.14
C LEU A 56 3.28 -3.98 -13.06
N THR A 57 3.08 -3.35 -14.22
CA THR A 57 2.10 -3.81 -15.20
C THR A 57 2.45 -5.19 -15.73
N GLN A 58 3.72 -5.44 -16.09
CA GLN A 58 4.16 -6.76 -16.53
C GLN A 58 3.97 -7.83 -15.45
N ALA A 59 4.29 -7.52 -14.19
CA ALA A 59 4.08 -8.45 -13.07
C ALA A 59 2.59 -8.75 -12.85
N ASN A 60 1.72 -7.74 -12.98
CA ASN A 60 0.28 -7.90 -12.85
C ASN A 60 -0.32 -8.75 -13.98
N GLU A 61 0.09 -8.54 -15.23
CA GLU A 61 -0.35 -9.35 -16.37
C GLU A 61 0.03 -10.82 -16.20
N GLN A 62 1.26 -11.08 -15.74
CA GLN A 62 1.71 -12.44 -15.45
C GLN A 62 0.93 -13.08 -14.29
N ALA A 63 0.59 -12.32 -13.26
CA ALA A 63 -0.24 -12.79 -12.15
C ALA A 63 -1.65 -13.17 -12.64
N LEU A 64 -2.27 -12.30 -13.45
CA LEU A 64 -3.60 -12.52 -14.02
C LEU A 64 -3.65 -13.78 -14.89
N ALA A 65 -2.64 -13.99 -15.74
CA ALA A 65 -2.54 -15.18 -16.58
C ALA A 65 -2.45 -16.47 -15.75
N ARG A 66 -1.71 -16.44 -14.62
CA ARG A 66 -1.61 -17.58 -13.71
C ARG A 66 -2.93 -17.86 -12.99
N GLU A 67 -3.66 -16.82 -12.59
CA GLU A 67 -4.98 -16.98 -11.97
C GLU A 67 -5.99 -17.57 -12.94
N GLN A 68 -6.04 -17.09 -14.19
CA GLN A 68 -6.91 -17.66 -15.22
C GLN A 68 -6.60 -19.14 -15.49
N GLN A 69 -5.32 -19.52 -15.53
CA GLN A 69 -4.95 -20.93 -15.66
C GLN A 69 -5.40 -21.77 -14.46
N ARG A 70 -5.25 -21.25 -13.24
CA ARG A 70 -5.72 -21.93 -12.02
C ARG A 70 -7.22 -22.11 -12.02
N GLU A 71 -7.97 -21.07 -12.40
CA GLU A 71 -9.43 -21.12 -12.46
C GLU A 71 -9.92 -22.13 -13.51
N ALA A 72 -9.28 -22.19 -14.69
CA ALA A 72 -9.60 -23.18 -15.70
C ALA A 72 -9.35 -24.63 -15.21
N VAL A 73 -8.24 -24.86 -14.51
CA VAL A 73 -7.93 -26.19 -13.92
C VAL A 73 -8.91 -26.53 -12.79
N GLU A 74 -9.27 -25.55 -11.96
CA GLU A 74 -10.20 -25.77 -10.86
C GLU A 74 -11.62 -26.02 -11.38
N SER A 75 -12.07 -25.28 -12.39
CA SER A 75 -13.38 -25.48 -13.01
C SER A 75 -13.48 -26.85 -13.66
N ALA A 76 -12.44 -27.30 -14.37
CA ALA A 76 -12.34 -28.67 -14.90
C ALA A 76 -12.40 -29.73 -13.79
N LYS A 77 -11.68 -29.54 -12.67
CA LYS A 77 -11.75 -30.44 -11.50
C LYS A 77 -13.15 -30.47 -10.88
N ARG A 78 -13.82 -29.33 -10.75
CA ARG A 78 -15.19 -29.24 -10.22
C ARG A 78 -16.17 -30.00 -11.13
N GLN A 79 -16.05 -29.83 -12.45
CA GLN A 79 -16.85 -30.57 -13.43
C GLN A 79 -16.62 -32.09 -13.34
N GLN A 80 -15.36 -32.53 -13.27
CA GLN A 80 -15.03 -33.95 -13.10
C GLN A 80 -15.63 -34.53 -11.80
N ARG A 81 -15.52 -33.81 -10.68
CA ARG A 81 -16.12 -34.23 -9.41
C ARG A 81 -17.64 -34.35 -9.50
N HIS A 82 -18.30 -33.39 -10.15
CA HIS A 82 -19.74 -33.41 -10.35
C HIS A 82 -20.18 -34.63 -11.20
N LEU A 83 -19.49 -34.91 -12.30
CA LEU A 83 -19.75 -36.08 -13.14
C LEU A 83 -19.53 -37.39 -12.36
N ALA A 84 -18.44 -37.48 -11.59
CA ALA A 84 -18.16 -38.65 -10.76
C ALA A 84 -19.25 -38.86 -9.68
N GLN A 85 -19.75 -37.77 -9.08
CA GLN A 85 -20.85 -37.83 -8.11
C GLN A 85 -22.15 -38.32 -8.77
N GLN A 86 -22.47 -37.83 -9.97
CA GLN A 86 -23.64 -38.30 -10.73
C GLN A 86 -23.54 -39.78 -11.08
N GLN A 87 -22.38 -40.25 -11.55
CA GLN A 87 -22.15 -41.66 -11.86
C GLN A 87 -22.30 -42.55 -10.62
N ARG A 88 -21.74 -42.14 -9.48
CA ARG A 88 -21.90 -42.85 -8.20
C ARG A 88 -23.36 -42.92 -7.77
N LYS A 89 -24.09 -41.80 -7.91
CA LYS A 89 -25.53 -41.75 -7.62
C LYS A 89 -26.31 -42.73 -8.49
N GLN A 90 -26.10 -42.70 -9.82
CA GLN A 90 -26.76 -43.64 -10.74
C GLN A 90 -26.44 -45.10 -10.42
N HIS A 91 -25.18 -45.39 -10.07
CA HIS A 91 -24.76 -46.73 -9.67
C HIS A 91 -25.48 -47.20 -8.38
N CYS A 92 -25.54 -46.33 -7.38
CA CYS A 92 -26.25 -46.59 -6.12
C CYS A 92 -27.76 -46.84 -6.36
N LEU A 93 -28.40 -46.01 -7.18
CA LEU A 93 -29.82 -46.17 -7.55
C LEU A 93 -30.07 -47.49 -8.27
N ARG A 94 -29.16 -47.90 -9.16
CA ARG A 94 -29.25 -49.20 -9.85
C ARG A 94 -29.23 -50.37 -8.86
N ILE A 95 -28.36 -50.32 -7.85
CA ILE A 95 -28.24 -51.36 -6.82
C ILE A 95 -29.48 -51.39 -5.91
N HIS A 96 -30.00 -50.23 -5.52
CA HIS A 96 -31.07 -50.11 -4.52
C HIS A 96 -32.47 -49.90 -5.10
N SER A 97 -32.65 -50.03 -6.42
CA SER A 97 -33.93 -49.84 -7.14
C SER A 97 -35.13 -50.63 -6.60
N LYS A 98 -34.91 -51.71 -5.83
CA LYS A 98 -35.98 -52.55 -5.26
C LYS A 98 -36.30 -52.25 -3.80
N ASP A 99 -35.52 -51.41 -3.13
CA ASP A 99 -35.66 -51.08 -1.70
C ASP A 99 -35.71 -49.55 -1.54
N PRO A 100 -36.93 -48.97 -1.41
CA PRO A 100 -37.13 -47.52 -1.31
C PRO A 100 -36.38 -46.90 -0.12
N HIS A 101 -36.24 -47.63 0.99
CA HIS A 101 -35.54 -47.13 2.18
C HIS A 101 -34.03 -47.02 1.95
N ARG A 102 -33.46 -47.90 1.11
CA ARG A 102 -32.04 -47.83 0.72
C ARG A 102 -31.81 -46.85 -0.43
N GLU A 103 -32.78 -46.67 -1.31
CA GLU A 103 -32.69 -45.72 -2.41
C GLU A 103 -32.50 -44.28 -1.91
N VAL A 104 -33.21 -43.88 -0.84
CA VAL A 104 -33.08 -42.55 -0.23
C VAL A 104 -31.62 -42.24 0.17
N LYS A 105 -30.84 -43.24 0.59
CA LYS A 105 -29.42 -43.07 0.95
C LYS A 105 -28.55 -42.66 -0.23
N CYS A 106 -28.95 -42.95 -1.47
CA CYS A 106 -28.21 -42.57 -2.68
C CYS A 106 -28.30 -41.06 -3.00
N TYR A 107 -29.25 -40.34 -2.39
CA TYR A 107 -29.43 -38.90 -2.58
C TYR A 107 -28.71 -38.07 -1.51
N ILE A 108 -28.30 -38.71 -0.41
CA ILE A 108 -27.62 -38.02 0.69
C ILE A 108 -26.15 -37.82 0.32
N PRO A 109 -25.64 -36.58 0.28
CA PRO A 109 -24.21 -36.35 0.10
C PRO A 109 -23.47 -36.91 1.32
N ASN A 110 -22.58 -37.87 1.11
CA ASN A 110 -21.62 -38.28 2.14
C ASN A 110 -20.62 -37.12 2.32
N PHE A 111 -20.70 -36.44 3.46
CA PHE A 111 -19.76 -35.41 3.88
C PHE A 111 -18.42 -36.02 4.31
#